data_AF-B9X962-F1
#
_entry.id   AF-B9X962-F1
#
_cell.length_a   1.000
_cell.length_b   1.000
_cell.length_c   1.000
_cell.angle_alpha   90.00
_cell.angle_beta   90.00
_cell.angle_gamma   90.00
#
_symmetry.space_group_name_H-M   'P 1'
#
loop_
_entity.id
_entity.type
_entity.pdbx_description
1 polymer ?
#
loop_
_entity_poly.entity_id
_entity_poly.type
_entity_poly.pdbx_seq_one_letter_code
_entity_poly.pdbx_strand_id
1 'polypeptide(L)'
;SKIENMKILKEIKDNEYYKFDGYKTFDAFIKDYKLAKTQTYCYLRIAQAIENGVIEEPFLLENGIKETIIFLRNSNSEKIKKSKQNPIKPLRLQLKTQEIYDFYKKNARFTSFMMNEIFENQKEFLNKLMKKYEKLKV
;
A
#
# COMPACT_ATOMS: atom_id res chain seq x y z
N SER A 1 12.07 29.72 -8.68
CA SER A 1 11.92 29.26 -7.28
C SER A 1 11.70 27.76 -7.27
N LYS A 2 11.98 27.04 -6.16
CA LYS A 2 11.69 25.59 -6.08
C LYS A 2 10.21 25.28 -6.35
N ILE A 3 9.30 26.15 -5.90
CA ILE A 3 7.85 26.04 -6.12
C ILE A 3 7.52 26.14 -7.60
N GLU A 4 8.11 27.10 -8.30
CA GLU A 4 7.93 27.30 -9.74
C GLU A 4 8.33 26.06 -10.54
N ASN A 5 9.45 25.43 -10.17
CA ASN A 5 9.88 24.20 -10.81
C ASN A 5 8.87 23.05 -10.60
N MET A 6 8.17 23.00 -9.45
CA MET A 6 7.12 22.01 -9.21
C MET A 6 5.88 22.28 -10.08
N LYS A 7 5.52 23.55 -10.26
CA LYS A 7 4.41 23.97 -11.15
C LYS A 7 4.71 23.62 -12.60
N ILE A 8 5.89 23.99 -13.10
CA ILE A 8 6.35 23.66 -14.46
C ILE A 8 6.35 22.14 -14.68
N LEU A 9 6.90 21.38 -13.74
CA LEU A 9 6.95 19.91 -13.83
C LEU A 9 5.55 19.29 -13.90
N LYS A 10 4.59 19.89 -13.18
CA LYS A 10 3.19 19.48 -13.22
C LYS A 10 2.54 19.84 -14.56
N GLU A 11 2.76 21.05 -15.05
CA GLU A 11 2.25 21.49 -16.36
C GLU A 11 2.74 20.58 -17.49
N ILE A 12 4.04 20.26 -17.51
CA ILE A 12 4.64 19.31 -18.48
C ILE A 12 3.94 17.95 -18.42
N LYS A 13 3.62 17.47 -17.22
CA LYS A 13 2.96 16.18 -17.05
C LYS A 13 1.50 16.22 -17.52
N ASP A 14 0.76 17.25 -17.12
CA ASP A 14 -0.69 17.31 -17.29
C ASP A 14 -1.06 17.68 -18.74
N ASN A 15 -0.27 18.52 -19.40
CA ASN A 15 -0.40 18.83 -20.84
C ASN A 15 0.40 17.88 -21.73
N GLU A 16 1.06 16.88 -21.14
CA GLU A 16 1.85 15.87 -21.83
C GLU A 16 2.96 16.42 -22.76
N TYR A 17 3.55 17.57 -22.43
CA TYR A 17 4.54 18.24 -23.28
C TYR A 17 5.78 17.39 -23.58
N TYR A 18 6.09 16.44 -22.71
CA TYR A 18 7.15 15.45 -22.95
C TYR A 18 6.95 14.64 -24.24
N LYS A 19 5.73 14.54 -24.78
CA LYS A 19 5.48 13.88 -26.06
C LYS A 19 6.02 14.66 -27.26
N PHE A 20 6.11 15.99 -27.17
CA PHE A 20 6.70 16.81 -28.23
C PHE A 20 8.19 16.55 -28.39
N ASP A 21 8.87 16.18 -27.30
CA ASP A 21 10.27 15.76 -27.30
C ASP A 21 10.44 14.26 -27.65
N GLY A 22 9.37 13.59 -28.06
CA GLY A 22 9.39 12.18 -28.50
C GLY A 22 9.32 11.14 -27.38
N TYR A 23 9.12 11.55 -26.11
CA TYR A 23 8.97 10.61 -25.01
C TYR A 23 7.59 9.95 -25.01
N LYS A 24 7.56 8.61 -24.94
CA LYS A 24 6.30 7.84 -24.85
C LYS A 24 5.61 7.97 -23.49
N THR A 25 6.39 8.20 -22.43
CA THR A 25 5.89 8.29 -21.06
C THR A 25 6.61 9.39 -20.29
N PHE A 26 5.91 10.00 -19.33
CA PHE A 26 6.50 10.96 -18.41
C PHE A 26 7.68 10.35 -17.61
N ASP A 27 7.59 9.07 -17.25
CA ASP A 27 8.66 8.33 -16.58
C ASP A 27 9.95 8.28 -17.42
N ALA A 28 9.83 8.12 -18.75
CA ALA A 28 10.98 8.13 -19.65
C ALA A 28 11.62 9.53 -19.72
N PHE A 29 10.79 10.57 -19.81
CA PHE A 29 11.22 11.96 -19.76
C PHE A 29 11.99 12.26 -18.47
N ILE A 30 11.41 12.02 -17.29
CA ILE A 30 12.08 12.36 -16.02
C ILE A 30 13.37 11.55 -15.82
N LYS A 31 13.46 10.34 -16.38
CA LYS A 31 14.67 9.52 -16.31
C LYS A 31 15.81 10.13 -17.13
N ASP A 32 15.51 10.64 -18.31
CA ASP A 32 16.52 11.26 -19.19
C ASP A 32 17.08 12.55 -18.57
N TYR A 33 16.20 13.35 -17.95
CA TYR A 33 16.57 14.55 -17.19
C TYR A 33 17.15 14.25 -15.80
N LYS A 34 17.47 12.98 -15.48
CA LYS A 34 18.08 12.53 -14.21
C LYS A 34 17.29 12.95 -12.96
N LEU A 35 15.98 13.08 -13.08
CA LEU A 35 15.10 13.40 -11.96
C LEU A 35 14.74 12.11 -11.20
N ALA A 36 14.91 12.14 -9.87
CA ALA A 36 14.58 11.01 -9.03
C ALA A 36 13.05 10.81 -9.00
N LYS A 37 12.57 9.68 -9.55
CA LYS A 37 11.14 9.36 -9.68
C LYS A 37 10.33 9.65 -8.41
N THR A 38 10.74 9.14 -7.26
CA THR A 38 10.03 9.35 -5.99
C THR A 38 9.90 10.85 -5.66
N GLN A 39 10.96 11.62 -5.85
CA GLN A 39 10.98 13.06 -5.56
C GLN A 39 10.09 13.84 -6.54
N THR A 40 10.16 13.50 -7.83
CA THR A 40 9.31 14.07 -8.89
C THR A 40 7.83 13.90 -8.56
N TYR A 41 7.41 12.69 -8.20
CA TYR A 41 6.01 12.44 -7.83
C TYR A 41 5.59 13.13 -6.52
N CYS A 42 6.50 13.33 -5.57
CA CYS A 42 6.23 14.17 -4.40
C CYS A 42 5.98 15.64 -4.80
N TYR A 43 6.79 16.18 -5.71
CA TYR A 43 6.61 17.55 -6.20
C TYR A 43 5.30 17.74 -6.96
N LEU A 44 4.93 16.78 -7.82
CA LEU A 44 3.65 16.79 -8.51
C LEU A 44 2.47 16.83 -7.54
N ARG A 45 2.53 16.06 -6.44
CA ARG A 45 1.48 16.05 -5.42
C ARG A 45 1.38 17.36 -4.66
N ILE A 46 2.52 17.98 -4.35
CA ILE A 46 2.55 19.30 -3.68
C ILE A 46 1.99 20.37 -4.61
N ALA A 47 2.45 20.42 -5.87
CA ALA A 47 1.94 21.37 -6.85
C ALA A 47 0.41 21.22 -7.04
N GLN A 48 -0.09 19.99 -7.08
CA GLN A 48 -1.52 19.73 -7.13
C GLN A 48 -2.28 20.18 -5.87
N ALA A 49 -1.70 20.01 -4.69
CA ALA A 49 -2.32 20.47 -3.46
C ALA A 49 -2.37 22.01 -3.38
N ILE A 50 -1.35 22.70 -3.89
CA ILE A 50 -1.33 24.17 -3.97
C ILE A 50 -2.41 24.66 -4.94
N GLU A 51 -2.48 24.09 -6.14
CA GLU A 51 -3.49 24.47 -7.14
C GLU A 51 -4.92 24.22 -6.66
N ASN A 52 -5.14 23.13 -5.92
CA ASN A 52 -6.45 22.80 -5.34
C ASN A 52 -6.77 23.62 -4.08
N GLY A 53 -5.90 24.53 -3.63
CA GLY A 53 -6.09 25.32 -2.41
C GLY A 53 -6.04 24.52 -1.11
N VAL A 54 -5.47 23.30 -1.14
CA VAL A 54 -5.33 22.44 0.06
C VAL A 54 -4.20 22.92 0.96
N ILE A 55 -3.18 23.53 0.37
CA ILE A 55 -2.04 24.14 1.07
C ILE A 55 -1.66 25.44 0.37
N GLU A 56 -1.16 26.41 1.11
CA GLU A 56 -0.63 27.66 0.56
C GLU A 56 0.89 27.57 0.35
N GLU A 57 1.45 28.41 -0.52
CA GLU A 57 2.90 28.47 -0.74
C GLU A 57 3.72 28.80 0.52
N PRO A 58 3.29 29.73 1.40
CA PRO A 58 4.00 30.00 2.66
C PRO A 58 4.11 28.76 3.56
N PHE A 59 3.05 27.94 3.60
CA PHE A 59 3.03 26.71 4.40
C PHE A 59 4.13 25.72 3.97
N LEU A 60 4.40 25.61 2.66
CA LEU A 60 5.49 24.78 2.14
C LEU A 60 6.87 25.36 2.49
N LEU A 61 7.02 26.69 2.51
CA LEU A 61 8.27 27.36 2.86
C LEU A 61 8.61 27.20 4.35
N GLU A 62 7.60 27.28 5.21
CA GLU A 62 7.76 27.16 6.67
C GLU A 62 8.00 25.70 7.11
N ASN A 63 7.22 24.75 6.59
CA ASN A 63 7.23 23.36 7.07
C ASN A 63 8.16 22.45 6.24
N GLY A 64 8.49 22.86 5.02
CA GLY A 64 9.32 22.08 4.11
C GLY A 64 8.61 20.86 3.50
N ILE A 65 9.21 20.32 2.43
CA ILE A 65 8.63 19.27 1.58
C ILE A 65 8.19 18.02 2.37
N LYS A 66 9.00 17.60 3.35
CA LYS A 66 8.75 16.36 4.10
C LYS A 66 7.47 16.45 4.93
N GLU A 67 7.34 17.51 5.74
CA GLU A 67 6.17 17.72 6.59
C GLU A 67 4.93 18.02 5.76
N THR A 68 5.05 18.76 4.66
CA THR A 68 3.95 18.95 3.72
C THR A 68 3.43 17.62 3.15
N ILE A 69 4.31 16.68 2.76
CA ILE A 69 3.87 15.36 2.28
C ILE A 69 3.17 14.54 3.36
N ILE A 70 3.66 14.61 4.61
CA ILE A 70 3.02 13.94 5.76
C ILE A 70 1.63 14.53 5.99
N PHE A 71 1.52 15.86 6.01
CA PHE A 71 0.26 16.58 6.11
C PHE A 71 -0.72 16.17 5.00
N LEU A 72 -0.27 16.16 3.73
CA LEU A 72 -1.08 15.77 2.58
C LEU A 72 -1.49 14.30 2.59
N ARG A 73 -0.73 13.41 3.23
CA ARG A 73 -1.10 12.00 3.41
C ARG A 73 -2.23 11.87 4.43
N ASN A 74 -2.19 12.67 5.48
CA ASN A 74 -3.16 12.64 6.57
C ASN A 74 -4.46 13.39 6.21
N SER A 75 -4.39 14.50 5.46
CA SER A 75 -5.57 15.24 5.01
C SER A 75 -6.35 14.53 3.90
N ASN A 76 -5.67 13.78 3.03
CA ASN A 76 -6.32 12.92 2.02
C ASN A 76 -6.87 11.60 2.58
N SER A 77 -6.77 11.35 3.89
CA SER A 77 -7.19 10.09 4.52
C SER A 77 -8.69 9.83 4.45
N GLU A 78 -9.52 10.84 4.16
CA GLU A 78 -10.96 10.65 3.91
C GLU A 78 -11.27 10.04 2.54
N LYS A 79 -10.37 10.16 1.54
CA LYS A 79 -10.59 9.70 0.15
C LYS A 79 -9.64 8.59 -0.32
N ILE A 80 -8.77 8.07 0.55
CA ILE A 80 -8.01 6.86 0.23
C ILE A 80 -8.98 5.69 0.31
N LYS A 81 -9.33 5.11 -0.85
CA LYS A 81 -9.98 3.79 -0.93
C LYS A 81 -9.33 2.90 0.13
N LYS A 82 -10.08 2.58 1.19
CA LYS A 82 -9.65 1.59 2.19
C LYS A 82 -9.10 0.43 1.38
N SER A 83 -7.83 0.12 1.60
CA SER A 83 -7.24 -1.11 1.09
C SER A 83 -8.30 -2.20 1.24
N LYS A 84 -8.56 -3.00 0.21
CA LYS A 84 -9.28 -4.27 0.37
C LYS A 84 -8.44 -5.25 1.24
N GLN A 85 -7.72 -4.74 2.22
CA GLN A 85 -7.13 -5.52 3.28
C GLN A 85 -8.30 -6.16 3.98
N ASN A 86 -8.37 -7.48 3.87
CA ASN A 86 -9.25 -8.26 4.70
C ASN A 86 -9.08 -7.76 6.15
N PRO A 87 -10.19 -7.47 6.85
CA PRO A 87 -10.13 -7.00 8.23
C PRO A 87 -9.42 -8.01 9.14
N ILE A 88 -9.34 -9.27 8.69
CA ILE A 88 -8.68 -10.38 9.37
C ILE A 88 -7.31 -10.62 8.72
N LYS A 89 -6.27 -10.62 9.55
CA LYS A 89 -4.91 -10.98 9.12
C LYS A 89 -4.85 -12.48 8.76
N PRO A 90 -4.20 -12.86 7.65
CA PRO A 90 -4.08 -14.27 7.27
C PRO A 90 -3.23 -15.03 8.32
N LEU A 91 -3.77 -16.16 8.78
CA LEU A 91 -3.04 -17.09 9.64
C LEU A 91 -1.95 -17.79 8.82
N ARG A 92 -0.71 -17.80 9.32
CA ARG A 92 0.42 -18.53 8.72
C ARG A 92 0.73 -19.75 9.57
N LEU A 93 0.63 -20.93 8.96
CA LEU A 93 0.93 -22.22 9.62
C LEU A 93 2.11 -22.88 8.91
N GLN A 94 3.06 -23.38 9.70
CA GLN A 94 4.09 -24.29 9.21
C GLN A 94 3.62 -25.73 9.43
N LEU A 95 3.49 -26.48 8.33
CA LEU A 95 3.03 -27.86 8.35
C LEU A 95 4.24 -28.80 8.34
N LYS A 96 4.09 -29.99 8.93
CA LYS A 96 5.21 -30.91 9.16
C LYS A 96 5.82 -31.49 7.89
N THR A 97 5.01 -31.66 6.84
CA THR A 97 5.45 -32.25 5.57
C THR A 97 4.85 -31.49 4.39
N GLN A 98 5.51 -31.59 3.23
CA GLN A 98 5.07 -30.97 1.99
C GLN A 98 3.72 -31.50 1.52
N GLU A 99 3.47 -32.80 1.66
CA GLU A 99 2.20 -33.45 1.30
C GLU A 99 1.00 -32.85 2.06
N ILE A 100 1.14 -32.67 3.38
CA ILE A 100 0.08 -32.07 4.20
C ILE A 100 -0.16 -30.61 3.78
N TYR A 101 0.92 -29.89 3.46
CA TYR A 101 0.82 -28.52 2.94
C TYR A 101 0.06 -28.46 1.61
N ASP A 102 0.42 -29.31 0.65
CA ASP A 102 -0.20 -29.31 -0.67
C ASP A 102 -1.68 -29.68 -0.61
N PHE A 103 -2.05 -30.62 0.28
CA PHE A 103 -3.45 -30.97 0.53
C PHE A 103 -4.26 -29.76 1.00
N TYR A 104 -3.84 -29.08 2.06
CA TYR A 104 -4.60 -27.93 2.60
C TYR A 104 -4.55 -26.72 1.68
N LYS A 105 -3.45 -26.50 0.96
CA LYS A 105 -3.31 -25.43 -0.03
C LYS A 105 -4.26 -25.65 -1.20
N LYS A 106 -4.31 -26.85 -1.77
CA LYS A 106 -5.25 -27.21 -2.85
C LYS A 106 -6.70 -27.06 -2.41
N ASN A 107 -6.98 -27.30 -1.13
CA ASN A 107 -8.31 -27.28 -0.54
C ASN A 107 -8.53 -26.08 0.41
N ALA A 108 -8.05 -24.88 0.05
CA ALA A 108 -8.07 -23.72 0.95
C ALA A 108 -9.47 -23.34 1.47
N ARG A 109 -10.51 -23.42 0.62
CA ARG A 109 -11.90 -23.15 1.04
C ARG A 109 -12.42 -24.17 2.05
N PHE A 110 -12.16 -25.45 1.78
CA PHE A 110 -12.50 -26.53 2.70
C PHE A 110 -11.74 -26.39 4.03
N THR A 111 -10.46 -26.02 3.98
CA THR A 111 -9.63 -25.79 5.17
C THR A 111 -10.23 -24.70 6.05
N SER A 112 -10.64 -23.57 5.45
CA SER A 112 -11.32 -22.48 6.16
C SER A 112 -12.65 -22.92 6.76
N PHE A 113 -13.46 -23.67 6.00
CA PHE A 113 -14.72 -24.23 6.49
C PHE A 113 -14.50 -25.18 7.67
N MET A 114 -13.58 -26.15 7.53
CA MET A 114 -13.23 -27.12 8.56
C MET A 114 -12.78 -26.44 9.86
N MET A 115 -11.95 -25.41 9.79
CA MET A 115 -11.51 -24.68 10.98
C MET A 115 -12.67 -23.99 11.72
N ASN A 116 -13.58 -23.36 10.98
CA ASN A 116 -14.76 -22.71 11.57
C ASN A 116 -15.73 -23.75 12.14
N GLU A 117 -16.05 -24.80 11.38
CA GLU A 117 -16.96 -25.87 11.79
C GLU A 117 -16.50 -26.56 13.08
N ILE A 118 -15.20 -26.88 13.17
CA ILE A 118 -14.65 -27.51 14.38
C ILE A 118 -14.73 -26.55 15.58
N PHE A 119 -14.45 -25.26 15.37
CA PHE A 119 -14.48 -24.27 16.43
C PHE A 119 -15.89 -23.98 16.96
N GLU A 120 -16.87 -23.87 16.05
CA GLU A 120 -18.26 -23.56 16.39
C GLU A 120 -18.99 -24.78 16.94
N ASN A 121 -18.87 -25.93 16.26
CA ASN A 121 -19.74 -27.09 16.48
C ASN A 121 -19.04 -28.29 17.14
N GLN A 122 -17.70 -28.35 17.17
CA GLN A 122 -16.95 -29.50 17.71
C GLN A 122 -15.92 -29.13 18.80
N LYS A 123 -16.30 -28.24 19.72
CA LYS A 123 -15.42 -27.76 20.80
C LYS A 123 -14.82 -28.87 21.67
N GLU A 124 -15.56 -29.95 21.92
CA GLU A 124 -15.03 -31.08 22.69
C GLU A 124 -13.86 -31.77 21.98
N PHE A 125 -13.99 -31.97 20.67
CA PHE A 125 -12.92 -32.53 19.85
C PHE A 125 -11.70 -31.61 19.82
N LEU A 126 -11.92 -30.30 19.64
CA LEU A 126 -10.86 -29.30 19.70
C LEU A 126 -10.12 -29.31 21.05
N ASN A 127 -10.86 -29.41 22.15
CA ASN A 127 -10.30 -29.52 23.50
C ASN A 127 -9.49 -30.80 23.70
N LYS A 128 -9.94 -31.94 23.15
CA LYS A 128 -9.19 -33.21 23.18
C LYS A 128 -7.86 -33.07 22.43
N LEU A 129 -7.87 -32.44 21.25
CA LEU A 129 -6.65 -32.16 20.48
C LEU A 129 -5.71 -31.24 21.24
N MET A 130 -6.22 -30.18 21.88
CA MET A 130 -5.42 -29.25 22.67
C MET A 130 -4.73 -29.95 23.84
N LYS A 131 -5.46 -30.78 24.59
CA LYS A 131 -4.89 -31.60 25.68
C LYS A 131 -3.80 -32.55 25.19
N LYS A 132 -3.99 -33.17 24.02
CA LYS A 132 -2.96 -34.03 23.41
C LYS A 132 -1.73 -33.24 23.00
N TYR A 133 -1.91 -32.05 22.42
CA TYR A 133 -0.81 -31.17 22.03
C TYR A 133 0.02 -30.72 23.23
N GLU A 134 -0.61 -30.29 24.34
CA GLU A 134 0.11 -29.89 25.55
C GLU A 134 0.92 -31.05 26.16
N LYS A 135 0.40 -32.30 26.10
CA LYS A 135 1.14 -33.49 26.55
C LYS A 135 2.37 -33.81 25.69
N LEU A 136 2.41 -33.35 24.44
CA LEU A 136 3.50 -33.58 23.50
C LEU A 136 4.54 -32.45 23.50
N LYS A 137 4.33 -31.38 24.27
CA LYS A 137 5.33 -30.31 24.49
C LYS A 137 6.41 -30.67 25.53
N VAL A 138 6.32 -31.86 26.13
CA VAL A 138 7.33 -32.41 27.05
C VAL A 138 8.63 -32.67 26.30
#